data_AF-A0A929G6V8-F1
#
_entry.id   AF-A0A929G6V8-F1
#
_cell.length_a   1.000
_cell.length_b   1.000
_cell.length_c   1.000
_cell.angle_alpha   90.00
_cell.angle_beta   90.00
_cell.angle_gamma   90.00
#
_symmetry.space_group_name_H-M   'P 1'
#
loop_
_entity.id
_entity.type
_entity.pdbx_description
1 polymer ?
#
loop_
_entity_poly.entity_id
_entity_poly.type
_entity_poly.pdbx_seq_one_letter_code
_entity_poly.pdbx_strand_id
1 'polypeptide(L)'
;MSDKDPQAMTGMLTAILQPWHDSVDDPAKAQQEVLHRLLKGYAQTDYGAQHGAAHIETVADYRRAFPVATYEDYKPVIERVMAGEVSLLLSEEPVGWAITRGTTEGESKFIPMTPTDLMMRISAGRAMMNYVVSSGRYDLFVRCIGRDRWWTPLRYAWGEFSTFNLGRL
;
A
#
# COMPACT_ATOMS: atom_id res chain seq x y z
N MET A 1 -33.28 5.37 16.00
CA MET A 1 -32.50 4.47 15.11
C MET A 1 -32.84 4.87 13.69
N SER A 2 -31.88 5.42 12.95
CA SER A 2 -32.11 5.98 11.61
C SER A 2 -32.43 4.86 10.63
N ASP A 3 -33.62 4.92 10.06
CA ASP A 3 -34.02 4.16 8.88
C ASP A 3 -33.15 4.64 7.71
N LYS A 4 -32.16 3.84 7.28
CA LYS A 4 -31.31 4.18 6.13
C LYS A 4 -32.01 3.65 4.89
N ASP A 5 -32.59 4.57 4.13
CA ASP A 5 -33.20 4.34 2.82
C ASP A 5 -32.35 3.39 1.96
N PRO A 6 -32.89 2.21 1.55
CA PRO A 6 -32.20 1.25 0.70
C PRO A 6 -31.63 1.86 -0.58
N GLN A 7 -32.31 2.86 -1.18
CA GLN A 7 -31.82 3.53 -2.39
C GLN A 7 -30.61 4.43 -2.11
N ALA A 8 -30.57 5.09 -0.95
CA ALA A 8 -29.41 5.85 -0.51
C ALA A 8 -28.20 4.94 -0.26
N MET A 9 -28.41 3.74 0.29
CA MET A 9 -27.38 2.72 0.47
C MET A 9 -26.82 2.23 -0.88
N THR A 10 -27.72 1.91 -1.83
CA THR A 10 -27.31 1.46 -3.18
C THR A 10 -26.52 2.55 -3.90
N GLY A 11 -26.96 3.81 -3.86
CA GLY A 11 -26.22 4.93 -4.46
C GLY A 11 -24.83 5.12 -3.86
N MET A 12 -24.70 5.01 -2.54
CA MET A 12 -23.40 5.06 -1.84
C MET A 12 -22.47 3.91 -2.26
N LEU A 13 -23.00 2.69 -2.34
CA LEU A 13 -22.23 1.52 -2.77
C LEU A 13 -21.77 1.66 -4.22
N THR A 14 -22.66 2.05 -5.13
CA THR A 14 -22.30 2.30 -6.53
C THR A 14 -21.20 3.35 -6.63
N ALA A 15 -21.30 4.48 -5.92
CA ALA A 15 -20.27 5.51 -5.95
C ALA A 15 -18.88 5.04 -5.46
N ILE A 16 -18.85 4.11 -4.49
CA ILE A 16 -17.59 3.54 -3.98
C ILE A 16 -16.97 2.56 -4.98
N LEU A 17 -17.80 1.84 -5.73
CA LEU A 17 -17.36 0.75 -6.62
C LEU A 17 -17.13 1.20 -8.07
N GLN A 18 -17.77 2.28 -8.51
CA GLN A 18 -17.68 2.75 -9.90
C GLN A 18 -16.24 2.96 -10.36
N PRO A 19 -15.33 3.61 -9.59
CA PRO A 19 -13.95 3.79 -10.03
C PRO A 19 -13.19 2.47 -10.24
N TRP A 20 -13.54 1.44 -9.47
CA TRP A 20 -12.97 0.10 -9.67
C TRP A 20 -13.46 -0.50 -10.99
N HIS A 21 -14.77 -0.44 -11.27
CA HIS A 21 -15.34 -0.94 -12.51
C HIS A 21 -14.76 -0.21 -13.73
N ASP A 22 -14.73 1.13 -13.70
CA ASP A 22 -14.13 1.94 -14.76
C ASP A 22 -12.67 1.56 -15.02
N SER A 23 -11.90 1.26 -13.96
CA SER A 23 -10.49 0.86 -14.09
C SER A 23 -10.28 -0.51 -14.71
N VAL A 24 -11.24 -1.43 -14.56
CA VAL A 24 -11.18 -2.78 -15.14
C VAL A 24 -11.66 -2.76 -16.59
N ASP A 25 -12.62 -1.89 -16.93
CA ASP A 25 -13.14 -1.72 -18.27
C ASP A 25 -12.12 -1.06 -19.23
N ASP A 26 -11.33 -0.08 -18.75
CA ASP A 26 -10.20 0.51 -19.48
C ASP A 26 -8.91 0.58 -18.63
N PRO A 27 -8.17 -0.54 -18.53
CA PRO A 27 -6.96 -0.60 -17.72
C PRO A 27 -5.85 0.34 -18.21
N ALA A 28 -5.76 0.59 -19.52
CA ALA A 28 -4.71 1.42 -20.09
C ALA A 28 -4.89 2.88 -19.67
N LYS A 29 -6.12 3.41 -19.79
CA LYS A 29 -6.46 4.75 -19.32
C LYS A 29 -6.28 4.88 -17.80
N ALA A 30 -6.75 3.88 -17.04
CA ALA A 30 -6.61 3.89 -15.58
C ALA A 30 -5.14 3.93 -15.13
N GLN A 31 -4.25 3.16 -15.77
CA GLN A 31 -2.81 3.20 -15.49
C GLN A 31 -2.19 4.55 -15.84
N GLN A 32 -2.61 5.17 -16.94
CA GLN A 32 -2.14 6.50 -17.32
C GLN A 32 -2.57 7.56 -16.29
N GLU A 33 -3.82 7.54 -15.83
CA GLU A 33 -4.31 8.44 -14.78
C GLU A 33 -3.57 8.26 -13.46
N VAL A 34 -3.31 7.00 -13.07
CA VAL A 34 -2.48 6.69 -11.89
C VAL A 34 -1.07 7.27 -12.04
N LEU A 35 -0.43 7.07 -13.20
CA LEU A 35 0.91 7.61 -13.46
C LEU A 35 0.95 9.13 -13.34
N HIS A 36 0.04 9.85 -13.99
CA HIS A 36 0.00 11.33 -13.91
C HIS A 36 -0.23 11.82 -12.48
N ARG A 37 -1.13 11.15 -11.73
CA ARG A 37 -1.39 11.50 -10.34
C ARG A 37 -0.14 11.34 -9.47
N LEU A 38 0.57 10.21 -9.61
CA LEU A 38 1.81 9.94 -8.87
C LEU A 38 2.91 10.94 -9.25
N LEU A 39 3.11 11.20 -10.54
CA LEU A 39 4.10 12.17 -11.03
C LEU A 39 3.83 13.58 -10.55
N LYS A 40 2.56 14.01 -10.47
CA LYS A 40 2.21 15.33 -9.94
C LYS A 40 2.65 15.51 -8.49
N GLY A 41 2.48 14.47 -7.66
CA GLY A 41 3.00 14.48 -6.28
C GLY A 41 4.51 14.40 -6.26
N TYR A 42 5.09 13.48 -7.05
CA TYR A 42 6.52 13.25 -7.05
C TYR A 42 7.33 14.42 -7.61
N ALA A 43 6.77 15.24 -8.49
CA ALA A 43 7.37 16.48 -8.99
C ALA A 43 7.64 17.52 -7.89
N GLN A 44 7.08 17.34 -6.69
CA GLN A 44 7.33 18.19 -5.52
C GLN A 44 8.58 17.77 -4.74
N THR A 45 9.21 16.63 -5.06
CA THR A 45 10.42 16.14 -4.41
C THR A 45 11.67 16.55 -5.18
N ASP A 46 12.81 16.62 -4.51
CA ASP A 46 14.06 17.00 -5.16
C ASP A 46 14.45 15.98 -6.23
N TYR A 47 14.27 14.68 -5.94
CA TYR A 47 14.50 13.61 -6.92
C TYR A 47 13.53 13.70 -8.11
N GLY A 48 12.24 13.93 -7.87
CA GLY A 48 11.28 14.07 -8.96
C GLY A 48 11.56 15.29 -9.83
N ALA A 49 11.95 16.42 -9.23
CA ALA A 49 12.37 17.62 -9.95
C ALA A 49 13.63 17.38 -10.80
N GLN A 50 14.65 16.71 -10.25
CA GLN A 50 15.88 16.36 -10.97
C GLN A 50 15.62 15.49 -12.20
N HIS A 51 14.63 14.60 -12.12
CA HIS A 51 14.23 13.72 -13.22
C HIS A 51 13.17 14.33 -14.14
N GLY A 52 12.78 15.61 -13.94
CA GLY A 52 11.84 16.32 -14.79
C GLY A 52 10.40 15.77 -14.71
N ALA A 53 9.98 15.24 -13.55
CA ALA A 53 8.68 14.60 -13.37
C ALA A 53 7.48 15.46 -13.82
N ALA A 54 7.58 16.78 -13.69
CA ALA A 54 6.54 17.73 -14.11
C ALA A 54 6.30 17.79 -15.63
N HIS A 55 7.24 17.29 -16.43
CA HIS A 55 7.20 17.34 -17.90
C HIS A 55 6.89 15.98 -18.55
N ILE A 56 6.57 14.97 -17.75
CA ILE A 56 6.31 13.62 -18.23
C ILE A 56 4.82 13.49 -18.59
N GLU A 57 4.56 13.27 -19.88
CA GLU A 57 3.19 13.11 -20.40
C GLU A 57 2.87 11.68 -20.80
N THR A 58 3.89 10.89 -21.16
CA THR A 58 3.71 9.51 -21.63
C THR A 58 4.46 8.49 -20.78
N VAL A 59 4.03 7.23 -20.86
CA VAL A 59 4.76 6.10 -20.25
C VAL A 59 6.18 5.97 -20.84
N ALA A 60 6.38 6.36 -22.11
CA ALA A 60 7.70 6.34 -22.73
C ALA A 60 8.62 7.41 -22.12
N ASP A 61 8.10 8.61 -21.85
CA ASP A 61 8.85 9.66 -21.16
C ASP A 61 9.19 9.23 -19.73
N TYR A 62 8.24 8.62 -19.03
CA TYR A 62 8.44 8.08 -17.69
C TYR A 62 9.59 7.07 -17.65
N ARG A 63 9.58 6.08 -18.55
CA ARG A 63 10.62 5.03 -18.61
C ARG A 63 12.01 5.59 -18.94
N ARG A 64 12.08 6.69 -19.68
CA ARG A 64 13.35 7.37 -19.99
C ARG A 64 13.86 8.19 -18.80
N ALA A 65 12.96 8.86 -18.07
CA ALA A 65 13.29 9.66 -16.91
C ALA A 65 13.63 8.79 -15.69
N PHE A 66 12.87 7.73 -15.44
CA PHE A 66 12.99 6.85 -14.28
C PHE A 66 13.35 5.42 -14.71
N PRO A 67 14.64 5.09 -14.83
CA PRO A 67 15.06 3.72 -15.15
C PRO A 67 14.69 2.76 -14.02
N VAL A 68 14.60 1.48 -14.35
CA VAL A 68 14.39 0.42 -13.36
C VAL A 68 15.58 0.43 -12.39
N ALA A 69 15.27 0.45 -11.09
CA ALA A 69 16.24 0.50 -10.01
C ALA A 69 15.87 -0.49 -8.89
N THR A 70 16.88 -0.90 -8.14
CA THR A 70 16.79 -1.80 -7.00
C THR A 70 16.72 -1.03 -5.68
N TYR A 71 16.47 -1.71 -4.57
CA TYR A 71 16.45 -1.04 -3.26
C TYR A 71 17.85 -0.50 -2.91
N GLU A 72 18.87 -1.21 -3.35
CA GLU A 72 20.28 -0.98 -3.10
C GLU A 72 20.74 0.30 -3.81
N ASP A 73 20.16 0.62 -4.97
CA ASP A 73 20.35 1.91 -5.65
C ASP A 73 19.76 3.08 -4.86
N TYR A 74 18.63 2.86 -4.18
CA TYR A 74 17.95 3.89 -3.38
C TYR A 74 18.42 3.96 -1.92
N LYS A 75 19.08 2.93 -1.40
CA LYS A 75 19.47 2.82 0.01
C LYS A 75 20.22 4.07 0.51
N PRO A 76 21.22 4.63 -0.20
CA PRO A 76 21.89 5.85 0.26
C PRO A 76 20.96 7.07 0.35
N VAL A 77 19.99 7.15 -0.55
CA VAL A 77 19.00 8.24 -0.58
C VAL A 77 17.98 8.06 0.56
N ILE A 78 17.54 6.82 0.79
CA ILE A 78 16.64 6.46 1.90
C ILE A 78 17.29 6.77 3.25
N GLU A 79 18.57 6.47 3.44
CA GLU A 79 19.31 6.78 4.67
C GLU A 79 19.36 8.30 4.95
N ARG A 80 19.53 9.12 3.90
CA ARG A 80 19.47 10.58 4.02
C ARG A 80 18.09 11.09 4.38
N VAL A 81 17.04 10.52 3.77
CA VAL A 81 15.65 10.81 4.13
C VAL A 81 15.38 10.45 5.59
N MET A 82 15.86 9.30 6.07
CA MET A 82 15.78 8.90 7.48
C MET A 82 16.56 9.83 8.42
N ALA A 83 17.64 10.46 7.93
CA ALA A 83 18.42 11.45 8.66
C ALA A 83 17.77 12.86 8.67
N GLY A 84 16.62 13.04 8.01
CA GLY A 84 15.84 14.27 8.01
C GLY A 84 15.80 15.02 6.68
N GLU A 85 16.47 14.53 5.63
CA GLU A 85 16.40 15.12 4.28
C GLU A 85 15.13 14.65 3.54
N VAL A 86 13.96 14.93 4.09
CA VAL A 86 12.68 14.34 3.68
C VAL A 86 12.30 14.68 2.24
N SER A 87 12.48 15.94 1.83
CA SER A 87 12.15 16.44 0.48
C SER A 87 12.90 15.71 -0.64
N LEU A 88 13.98 15.00 -0.30
CA LEU A 88 14.81 14.29 -1.27
C LEU A 88 14.01 13.24 -2.03
N LEU A 89 13.15 12.47 -1.35
CA LEU A 89 12.29 11.45 -1.97
C LEU A 89 10.81 11.59 -1.65
N LEU A 90 10.43 12.33 -0.60
CA LEU A 90 9.07 12.37 -0.11
C LEU A 90 8.52 13.79 -0.19
N SER A 91 7.29 13.93 -0.69
CA SER A 91 6.58 15.22 -0.76
C SER A 91 5.97 15.63 0.58
N GLU A 92 6.03 14.75 1.58
CA GLU A 92 5.50 14.95 2.92
C GLU A 92 6.27 14.09 3.94
N GLU A 93 6.19 14.46 5.21
CA GLU A 93 6.83 13.74 6.32
C GLU A 93 6.29 12.30 6.45
N PRO A 94 7.17 11.29 6.58
CA PRO A 94 6.73 9.94 6.88
C PRO A 94 6.22 9.86 8.32
N VAL A 95 5.09 9.17 8.53
CA VAL A 95 4.60 8.84 9.88
C VAL A 95 5.30 7.62 10.49
N GLY A 96 6.04 6.88 9.68
CA GLY A 96 6.82 5.73 10.11
C GLY A 96 7.48 5.01 8.94
N TRP A 97 8.14 3.90 9.27
CA TRP A 97 8.88 3.08 8.32
C TRP A 97 8.41 1.63 8.40
N ALA A 98 7.97 1.07 7.28
CA ALA A 98 7.71 -0.34 7.18
C ALA A 98 9.06 -1.07 7.06
N ILE A 99 9.26 -2.06 7.92
CA ILE A 99 10.45 -2.90 7.92
C ILE A 99 10.08 -4.20 7.22
N THR A 100 10.71 -4.46 6.08
CA THR A 100 10.57 -5.74 5.37
C THR A 100 11.85 -6.55 5.52
N ARG A 101 11.71 -7.82 5.93
CA ARG A 101 12.83 -8.76 5.98
C ARG A 101 12.85 -9.57 4.70
N GLY A 102 13.87 -9.38 3.86
CA GLY A 102 14.13 -10.29 2.75
C GLY A 102 14.53 -11.68 3.27
N THR A 103 14.14 -12.74 2.59
CA THR A 103 14.38 -14.13 3.03
C THR A 103 15.82 -14.62 2.87
N THR A 104 16.74 -13.80 2.34
CA THR A 104 18.01 -14.32 1.82
C THR A 104 19.26 -13.55 2.27
N GLU A 105 19.18 -12.27 2.66
CA GLU A 105 20.39 -11.43 2.85
C GLU A 105 20.45 -10.60 4.16
N GLY A 106 19.56 -10.84 5.12
CA GLY A 106 19.73 -10.39 6.51
C GLY A 106 19.58 -8.88 6.78
N GLU A 107 19.74 -8.00 5.79
CA GLU A 107 19.48 -6.57 5.95
C GLU A 107 17.99 -6.23 5.81
N SER A 108 17.51 -5.43 6.75
CA SER A 108 16.13 -4.94 6.74
C SER A 108 15.96 -3.81 5.73
N LYS A 109 14.93 -3.88 4.88
CA LYS A 109 14.57 -2.80 3.97
C LYS A 109 13.58 -1.87 4.65
N PHE A 110 13.86 -0.57 4.60
CA PHE A 110 13.03 0.48 5.18
C PHE A 110 12.24 1.17 4.08
N ILE A 111 10.91 1.04 4.14
CA ILE A 111 10.01 1.66 3.17
C ILE A 111 9.24 2.76 3.89
N PRO A 112 9.29 4.01 3.41
CA PRO A 112 8.61 5.13 4.07
C PRO A 112 7.09 4.95 3.99
N MET A 113 6.40 5.29 5.07
CA MET A 113 4.93 5.34 5.13
C MET A 113 4.50 6.77 5.39
N THR A 114 3.89 7.40 4.40
CA THR A 114 3.35 8.76 4.50
C THR A 114 1.85 8.75 4.78
N PRO A 115 1.24 9.86 5.24
CA PRO A 115 -0.20 9.99 5.34
C PRO A 115 -0.92 9.62 4.03
N THR A 116 -0.40 10.05 2.87
CA THR A 116 -0.98 9.69 1.55
C THR A 116 -0.91 8.19 1.28
N ASP A 117 0.21 7.53 1.58
CA ASP A 117 0.37 6.07 1.45
C ASP A 117 -0.65 5.33 2.33
N LEU A 118 -0.81 5.72 3.59
CA LEU A 118 -1.80 5.12 4.49
C LEU A 118 -3.24 5.26 3.96
N MET A 119 -3.61 6.45 3.47
CA MET A 119 -4.93 6.67 2.87
C MET A 119 -5.13 5.80 1.62
N MET A 120 -4.09 5.63 0.80
CA MET A 120 -4.12 4.72 -0.35
C MET A 120 -4.30 3.26 0.08
N ARG A 121 -3.58 2.78 1.10
CA ARG A 121 -3.74 1.41 1.62
C ARG A 121 -5.14 1.15 2.17
N ILE A 122 -5.70 2.11 2.90
CA ILE A 122 -7.09 2.03 3.38
C ILE A 122 -8.05 1.97 2.19
N SER A 123 -7.81 2.76 1.13
CA SER A 123 -8.64 2.72 -0.07
C SER A 123 -8.57 1.38 -0.79
N ALA A 124 -7.41 0.70 -0.81
CA ALA A 124 -7.25 -0.63 -1.39
C ALA A 124 -8.06 -1.71 -0.64
N GLY A 125 -8.29 -1.51 0.66
CA GLY A 125 -9.21 -2.32 1.44
C GLY A 125 -10.65 -2.32 0.90
N ARG A 126 -11.06 -1.30 0.12
CA ARG A 126 -12.40 -1.23 -0.49
C ARG A 126 -12.70 -2.37 -1.44
N ALA A 127 -11.71 -2.90 -2.16
CA ALA A 127 -11.91 -4.04 -3.06
C ALA A 127 -12.22 -5.34 -2.27
N MET A 128 -11.51 -5.55 -1.16
CA MET A 128 -11.82 -6.64 -0.22
C MET A 128 -13.21 -6.43 0.39
N MET A 129 -13.54 -5.22 0.83
CA MET A 129 -14.87 -4.91 1.35
C MET A 129 -15.97 -5.14 0.31
N ASN A 130 -15.76 -4.73 -0.95
CA ASN A 130 -16.66 -5.01 -2.07
C ASN A 130 -16.90 -6.50 -2.22
N TYR A 131 -15.82 -7.28 -2.32
CA TYR A 131 -15.90 -8.73 -2.47
C TYR A 131 -16.68 -9.37 -1.32
N VAL A 132 -16.40 -8.97 -0.07
CA VAL A 132 -17.12 -9.49 1.09
C VAL A 132 -18.61 -9.17 1.02
N VAL A 133 -18.97 -7.94 0.64
CA VAL A 133 -20.37 -7.50 0.50
C VAL A 133 -21.07 -8.21 -0.66
N SER A 134 -20.43 -8.32 -1.82
CA SER A 134 -21.01 -8.91 -3.03
C SER A 134 -21.15 -10.43 -2.95
N SER A 135 -20.23 -11.10 -2.24
CA SER A 135 -20.23 -12.56 -2.08
C SER A 135 -20.89 -13.04 -0.79
N GLY A 136 -21.20 -12.15 0.15
CA GLY A 136 -21.70 -12.50 1.49
C GLY A 136 -20.68 -13.24 2.38
N ARG A 137 -19.40 -13.28 1.99
CA ARG A 137 -18.33 -14.02 2.69
C ARG A 137 -17.70 -13.21 3.82
N TYR A 138 -18.48 -12.96 4.88
CA TYR A 138 -18.01 -12.24 6.07
C TYR A 138 -16.96 -13.02 6.89
N ASP A 139 -16.78 -14.33 6.64
CA ASP A 139 -15.77 -15.18 7.29
C ASP A 139 -14.33 -14.71 7.01
N LEU A 140 -14.12 -13.95 5.93
CA LEU A 140 -12.85 -13.32 5.57
C LEU A 140 -12.32 -12.34 6.64
N PHE A 141 -13.18 -11.69 7.42
CA PHE A 141 -12.74 -10.82 8.52
C PHE A 141 -12.24 -11.60 9.74
N VAL A 142 -12.68 -12.85 9.88
CA VAL A 142 -12.42 -13.68 11.06
C VAL A 142 -11.27 -14.65 10.82
N ARG A 143 -11.00 -14.98 9.54
CA ARG A 143 -10.01 -16.00 9.14
C ARG A 143 -8.60 -15.47 8.87
N CYS A 144 -8.37 -14.16 8.90
CA CYS A 144 -7.02 -13.64 8.85
C CYS A 144 -6.28 -14.01 10.15
N ILE A 145 -5.33 -14.95 10.00
CA ILE A 145 -4.49 -15.58 11.03
C ILE A 145 -5.17 -16.70 11.84
N GLY A 146 -5.27 -17.88 11.22
CA GLY A 146 -5.06 -19.19 11.88
C GLY A 146 -5.93 -19.61 13.08
N ARG A 147 -7.02 -18.92 13.40
CA ARG A 147 -7.90 -19.24 14.55
C ARG A 147 -9.12 -20.09 14.17
N ASP A 148 -8.93 -21.05 13.28
CA ASP A 148 -10.00 -21.94 12.80
C ASP A 148 -10.22 -23.17 13.69
N ARG A 149 -9.33 -23.45 14.65
CA ARG A 149 -9.37 -24.66 15.48
C ARG A 149 -9.24 -24.33 16.96
N TRP A 150 -10.09 -24.94 17.80
CA TRP A 150 -10.09 -24.72 19.26
C TRP A 150 -8.75 -25.07 19.93
N TRP A 151 -7.94 -25.92 19.28
CA TRP A 151 -6.62 -26.34 19.76
C TRP A 151 -5.46 -25.49 19.20
N THR A 152 -5.72 -24.50 18.35
CA THR A 152 -4.68 -23.58 17.87
C THR A 152 -3.89 -22.94 19.01
N PRO A 153 -4.50 -22.45 20.11
CA PRO A 153 -3.76 -21.89 21.25
C PRO A 153 -2.79 -22.90 21.88
N LEU A 154 -3.20 -24.16 22.00
CA LEU A 154 -2.37 -25.24 22.55
C LEU A 154 -1.19 -25.57 21.62
N ARG A 155 -1.40 -25.52 20.30
CA ARG A 155 -0.33 -25.75 19.32
C ARG A 155 0.72 -24.64 19.34
N TYR A 156 0.31 -23.37 19.50
CA TYR A 156 1.24 -22.25 19.66
C TYR A 156 1.99 -22.30 20.98
N ALA A 157 1.31 -22.59 22.10
CA ALA A 157 1.95 -22.78 23.39
C ALA A 157 2.99 -23.92 23.37
N TRP A 158 2.68 -25.02 22.67
CA TRP A 158 3.63 -26.10 22.46
C TRP A 158 4.80 -25.70 21.55
N GLY A 159 4.55 -24.92 20.50
CA GLY A 159 5.59 -24.35 19.63
C GLY A 159 6.53 -23.42 20.39
N GLU A 160 6.01 -22.50 21.20
CA GLU A 160 6.81 -21.59 22.04
C GLU A 160 7.62 -22.36 23.10
N PHE A 161 7.01 -23.36 23.73
CA PHE A 161 7.69 -24.22 24.71
C PHE A 161 8.81 -25.06 24.07
N SER A 162 8.55 -25.68 22.92
CA SER A 162 9.51 -26.55 22.24
C SER A 162 10.66 -25.78 21.57
N THR A 163 10.46 -24.50 21.26
CA THR A 163 11.48 -23.64 20.65
C THR A 163 12.14 -22.66 21.64
N PHE A 164 11.74 -22.66 22.92
CA PHE A 164 12.18 -21.73 23.96
C PHE A 164 12.04 -20.24 23.57
N ASN A 165 11.11 -19.91 22.67
CA ASN A 165 10.97 -18.57 22.12
C ASN A 165 9.89 -17.76 22.87
N LEU A 166 10.06 -17.65 24.20
CA LEU A 166 9.12 -17.03 25.14
C LEU A 166 9.07 -15.49 24.97
N GLY A 167 8.29 -15.03 23.98
CA GLY A 167 7.81 -13.65 23.93
C GLY A 167 8.78 -12.60 23.37
N ARG A 168 9.76 -12.96 22.55
CA ARG A 168 10.47 -11.98 21.71
C ARG A 168 9.73 -11.80 20.38
N LEU A 169 8.82 -10.83 20.35
CA LEU A 169 8.46 -10.10 19.14
C LEU A 169 9.47 -8.98 18.91
#